data_AF-A0A923STW3-F1
#
_entry.id   AF-A0A923STW3-F1
#
_cell.length_a   1.000
_cell.length_b   1.000
_cell.length_c   1.000
_cell.angle_alpha   90.00
_cell.angle_beta   90.00
_cell.angle_gamma   90.00
#
_symmetry.space_group_name_H-M   'P 1'
#
loop_
_entity.id
_entity.type
_entity.pdbx_description
1 polymer ?
#
loop_
_entity_poly.entity_id
_entity_poly.type
_entity_poly.pdbx_seq_one_letter_code
_entity_poly.pdbx_strand_id
1 'polypeptide(L)' 'MTTATTTYEPTAEMVRDEKIYLAWGLTEAEYDLIVAKLDRLPNYTEAGLFSAMWSEHVSYRVTRQ' A
#
# COMPACT_ATOMS: atom_id res chain seq x y z
N MET A 1 23.26 -24.16 -16.58
CA MET A 1 23.05 -23.79 -15.17
C MET A 1 21.74 -23.04 -15.11
N THR A 2 20.77 -23.57 -14.38
CA THR A 2 19.36 -23.16 -14.43
C THR A 2 19.20 -21.72 -13.93
N THR A 3 18.48 -20.92 -14.71
CA THR A 3 18.13 -19.52 -14.46
C THR A 3 17.25 -19.40 -13.22
N ALA A 4 17.70 -18.65 -12.22
CA ALA A 4 16.86 -18.16 -11.13
C ALA A 4 16.94 -16.63 -11.12
N THR A 5 16.11 -15.99 -11.93
CA THR A 5 15.74 -14.59 -11.75
C THR A 5 14.95 -14.50 -10.45
N THR A 6 15.63 -14.16 -9.35
CA THR A 6 14.99 -13.79 -8.09
C THR A 6 14.24 -12.49 -8.32
N THR A 7 12.94 -12.55 -8.54
CA THR A 7 12.05 -11.37 -8.47
C THR A 7 12.08 -10.92 -7.00
N TYR A 8 12.84 -9.88 -6.69
CA TYR A 8 12.97 -9.34 -5.34
C TYR A 8 11.75 -8.46 -5.07
N GLU A 9 10.63 -9.10 -4.75
CA GLU A 9 9.41 -8.40 -4.35
C GLU A 9 9.59 -7.95 -2.88
N PRO A 10 9.50 -6.64 -2.58
CA PRO A 10 9.56 -6.18 -1.20
C PRO A 10 8.45 -6.85 -0.40
N THR A 11 8.79 -7.44 0.75
CA THR A 11 7.80 -8.08 1.61
C THR A 11 6.82 -7.04 2.15
N ALA A 12 5.58 -7.46 2.43
CA ALA A 12 4.54 -6.59 2.97
C ALA A 12 4.97 -5.83 4.25
N GLU A 13 5.87 -6.43 5.04
CA GLU A 13 6.45 -5.81 6.24
C GLU A 13 7.34 -4.60 5.90
N MET A 14 8.16 -4.68 4.84
CA MET A 14 8.98 -3.56 4.38
C MET A 14 8.10 -2.42 3.86
N VAL A 15 7.01 -2.74 3.16
CA VAL A 15 6.07 -1.72 2.67
C VAL A 15 5.47 -0.91 3.82
N ARG A 16 5.16 -1.60 4.94
CA ARG A 16 4.67 -0.97 6.16
C ARG A 16 5.77 -0.17 6.87
N ASP A 17 6.94 -0.76 7.06
CA ASP A 17 8.03 -0.18 7.83
C ASP A 17 8.63 1.04 7.13
N GLU A 18 8.91 0.92 5.83
CA GLU A 18 9.38 2.03 4.99
C GLU A 18 8.25 3.00 4.60
N LYS A 19 7.01 2.69 4.96
CA LYS A 19 5.80 3.50 4.68
C LYS A 19 5.72 3.97 3.22
N ILE A 20 6.05 3.09 2.28
CA ILE A 20 6.16 3.39 0.85
C ILE A 20 4.83 3.94 0.29
N TYR A 21 3.71 3.49 0.87
CA TYR A 21 2.35 3.94 0.58
C TYR A 21 2.14 5.46 0.77
N LEU A 22 2.90 6.11 1.65
CA LEU A 22 2.87 7.57 1.82
C LEU A 22 3.38 8.30 0.57
N ALA A 23 4.40 7.75 -0.08
CA ALA A 23 4.96 8.33 -1.31
C ALA A 23 3.99 8.22 -2.49
N TRP A 24 3.04 7.28 -2.44
CA TRP A 24 1.98 7.14 -3.43
C TRP A 24 0.71 7.94 -3.10
N GLY A 25 0.73 8.70 -2.00
CA GLY A 25 -0.38 9.56 -1.60
C GLY A 25 -1.46 8.88 -0.77
N LEU A 26 -1.24 7.66 -0.26
CA LEU A 26 -2.10 7.14 0.81
C LEU A 26 -1.72 7.76 2.15
N THR A 27 -2.73 7.95 2.99
CA THR A 27 -2.54 8.24 4.41
C THR A 27 -2.40 6.95 5.24
N GLU A 28 -1.84 7.07 6.45
CA GLU A 28 -1.75 5.94 7.38
C GLU A 28 -3.12 5.35 7.71
N ALA A 29 -4.17 6.18 7.76
CA ALA A 29 -5.55 5.72 7.99
C ALA A 29 -6.10 4.89 6.83
N GLU A 30 -5.81 5.26 5.57
CA GLU A 30 -6.21 4.48 4.40
C GLU A 30 -5.46 3.15 4.35
N TYR A 31 -4.16 3.16 4.66
CA TYR A 31 -3.38 1.94 4.75
C TYR A 31 -3.92 1.01 5.85
N ASP A 32 -4.23 1.54 7.04
CA ASP A 32 -4.84 0.76 8.13
C ASP A 32 -6.21 0.18 7.73
N LEU A 33 -7.03 0.97 7.03
CA LEU A 33 -8.29 0.49 6.46
C LEU A 33 -8.07 -0.66 5.46
N ILE A 34 -7.05 -0.57 4.60
CA ILE A 34 -6.71 -1.62 3.64
C ILE A 34 -6.28 -2.89 4.38
N VAL A 35 -5.42 -2.76 5.41
CA VAL A 35 -5.00 -3.89 6.26
C VAL A 35 -6.20 -4.52 6.96
N ALA A 36 -7.09 -3.71 7.54
CA ALA A 36 -8.30 -4.17 8.22
C ALA A 36 -9.32 -4.82 7.25
N LYS A 37 -9.37 -4.37 5.99
CA LYS A 37 -10.23 -4.97 4.96
C LYS A 37 -9.68 -6.27 4.40
N LEU A 38 -8.36 -6.39 4.31
CA LEU A 38 -7.67 -7.58 3.82
C LEU A 38 -7.44 -8.63 4.91
N ASP A 39 -7.50 -8.23 6.18
CA ASP A 39 -7.07 -9.03 7.35
C ASP A 39 -5.60 -9.47 7.26
N ARG A 40 -4.79 -8.76 6.46
CA ARG A 40 -3.35 -9.02 6.24
C ARG A 40 -2.64 -7.77 5.76
N LEU A 41 -1.30 -7.76 5.88
CA LEU A 41 -0.47 -6.70 5.32
C LEU A 41 -0.43 -6.79 3.78
N PRO A 42 -0.75 -5.72 3.03
CA PRO A 42 -0.66 -5.72 1.58
C PRO A 42 0.81 -5.75 1.13
N ASN A 43 1.13 -6.59 0.15
CA ASN A 43 2.46 -6.62 -0.49
C ASN A 43 2.71 -5.36 -1.32
N TYR A 44 3.94 -5.15 -1.77
CA TYR A 44 4.31 -3.97 -2.56
C TYR A 44 3.39 -3.75 -3.77
N THR A 45 3.16 -4.82 -4.55
CA THR A 45 2.27 -4.78 -5.72
C THR A 45 0.82 -4.51 -5.34
N GLU A 46 0.32 -5.14 -4.28
CA GLU A 46 -1.05 -4.96 -3.81
C GLU A 46 -1.25 -3.55 -3.25
N ALA A 47 -0.34 -3.07 -2.40
CA ALA A 47 -0.36 -1.72 -1.84
C ALA A 47 -0.28 -0.66 -2.94
N GLY A 48 0.50 -0.89 -4.01
CA GLY A 48 0.55 -0.01 -5.17
C GLY A 48 -0.77 -0.01 -5.94
N LEU A 49 -1.43 -1.16 -6.06
CA LEU A 49 -2.76 -1.28 -6.67
C LEU A 49 -3.83 -0.56 -5.83
N PHE A 50 -3.81 -0.77 -4.51
CA PHE A 50 -4.71 -0.09 -3.57
C PHE A 50 -4.48 1.43 -3.57
N SER A 51 -3.21 1.86 -3.67
CA SER A 51 -2.88 3.27 -3.85
C SER A 51 -3.57 3.88 -5.05
N ALA A 52 -3.38 3.28 -6.22
CA ALA A 52 -3.97 3.78 -7.45
C ALA A 52 -5.51 3.80 -7.39
N MET A 53 -6.10 2.78 -6.76
CA MET A 53 -7.55 2.67 -6.59
C MET A 53 -8.12 3.73 -5.63
N TRP A 54 -7.40 4.08 -4.56
CA TRP A 54 -7.88 5.04 -3.55
C TRP A 54 -7.46 6.49 -3.86
N SER A 55 -6.48 6.70 -4.75
CA SER A 55 -6.04 8.05 -5.19
C SER A 55 -7.16 8.88 -5.81
N GLU A 56 -8.18 8.25 -6.41
CA GLU A 56 -9.38 8.93 -6.92
C GLU A 56 -10.30 9.47 -5.81
N HIS A 57 -10.22 8.92 -4.60
CA HIS A 57 -11.13 9.21 -3.49
C HIS A 57 -10.60 10.24 -2.48
N VAL A 58 -9.42 10.84 -2.71
CA VAL A 58 -8.85 11.95 -1.91
C VAL A 58 -9.37 13.31 -2.41
N SER A 59 -10.68 13.46 -2.53
CA SER A 59 -11.30 14.79 -2.70
C SER A 59 -12.48 15.05 -1.78
N TYR A 60 -12.86 14.10 -0.91
CA TYR A 60 -14.11 14.26 -0.16
C TYR A 60 -14.01 14.33 1.37
N ARG A 61 -12.85 14.13 2.03
CA ARG A 61 -12.86 14.02 3.52
C ARG A 61 -11.83 14.83 4.32
N VAL A 62 -11.31 15.93 3.79
CA VAL A 62 -10.83 17.04 4.63
C VAL A 62 -11.93 18.10 4.74
N THR A 63 -13.01 17.77 5.44
CA THR A 63 -13.97 18.79 5.93
C THR A 63 -14.65 18.29 7.19
N ARG A 64 -13.94 18.19 8.33
CA ARG A 64 -14.54 18.38 9.68
C ARG A 64 -13.49 18.91 10.67
N GLN A 65 -13.61 20.21 10.95
CA GLN A 65 -13.10 21.01 12.08
C GLN A 65 -11.59 21.25 12.19
#